data_AF-A0A2V9XBH6-F1
#
_entry.id   AF-A0A2V9XBH6-F1
#
_cell.length_a   1.000
_cell.length_b   1.000
_cell.length_c   1.000
_cell.angle_alpha   90.00
_cell.angle_beta   90.00
_cell.angle_gamma   90.00
#
_symmetry.space_group_name_H-M   'P 1'
#
loop_
_entity.id
_entity.type
_entity.pdbx_description
1 polymer ?
#
loop_
_entity_poly.entity_id
_entity_poly.type
_entity_poly.pdbx_seq_one_letter_code
_entity_poly.pdbx_strand_id
1 'polypeptide(L)'
;MTLYELIPKDGRTGNDLLLDRFLEYVESRRLRLYPAQEEAILELFEEKNVILNTPTGSGKSLVAAALHFKALVQGKRSVYTFPIKALVNEKWLDLCREFGPENVGLSTGDASVNRDAPILCCTAEILANIALRQGAKADIHDVVMDEFHFYADRDRGWAWQVPLLTLPQARFLLMSATLGDTTFFEEELTKLNRRPTVTVQSKERPVPLEFSYAETPLAQTAEALAAERKTPVYVVHFTQLEAAQSAQDF
;
A
#
# COMPACT_ATOMS: atom_id res chain seq x y z
N MET A 1 16.07 -4.00 14.66
CA MET A 1 14.77 -4.54 15.08
C MET A 1 13.91 -4.68 13.85
N THR A 2 13.58 -5.91 13.48
CA THR A 2 12.65 -6.22 12.39
C THR A 2 11.29 -6.61 12.98
N LEU A 3 10.23 -6.60 12.16
CA LEU A 3 8.92 -7.07 12.59
C LEU A 3 8.92 -8.57 12.89
N TYR A 4 9.77 -9.34 12.21
CA TYR A 4 9.97 -10.77 12.49
C TYR A 4 10.46 -11.03 13.92
N GLU A 5 11.41 -10.22 14.41
CA GLU A 5 11.95 -10.35 15.77
C GLU A 5 10.92 -10.10 16.87
N LEU A 6 9.82 -9.42 16.54
CA LEU A 6 8.76 -9.03 17.46
C LEU A 6 7.58 -10.00 17.49
N ILE A 7 7.63 -11.08 16.70
CA ILE A 7 6.62 -12.14 16.74
C ILE A 7 6.64 -12.80 18.13
N PRO A 8 5.51 -12.80 18.88
CA PRO A 8 5.42 -13.41 20.20
C PRO A 8 5.72 -14.91 20.16
N LYS A 9 6.76 -15.34 20.89
CA LYS A 9 7.17 -16.77 20.98
C LYS A 9 6.28 -17.60 21.89
N ASP A 10 5.46 -16.95 22.72
CA ASP A 10 4.55 -17.57 23.67
C ASP A 10 3.15 -17.83 23.10
N GLY A 11 2.95 -17.54 21.81
CA GLY A 11 1.70 -17.80 21.09
C GLY A 11 0.57 -16.81 21.41
N ARG A 12 0.82 -15.73 22.15
CA ARG A 12 -0.20 -14.70 22.41
C ARG A 12 -0.45 -13.84 21.18
N THR A 13 -1.72 -13.66 20.81
CA THR A 13 -2.12 -12.95 19.56
C THR A 13 -3.14 -11.83 19.80
N GLY A 14 -3.26 -11.34 21.04
CA GLY A 14 -4.22 -10.29 21.42
C GLY A 14 -3.88 -8.93 20.79
N ASN A 15 -4.89 -8.18 20.35
CA ASN A 15 -4.69 -6.95 19.58
C ASN A 15 -3.84 -5.91 20.30
N ASP A 16 -4.09 -5.66 21.59
CA ASP A 16 -3.35 -4.68 22.40
C ASP A 16 -1.86 -5.03 22.45
N LEU A 17 -1.54 -6.31 22.70
CA LEU A 17 -0.15 -6.78 22.70
C LEU A 17 0.51 -6.55 21.34
N LEU A 18 -0.18 -6.87 20.25
CA LEU A 18 0.37 -6.70 18.90
C LEU A 18 0.56 -5.22 18.57
N LEU A 19 -0.34 -4.36 19.04
CA LEU A 19 -0.26 -2.92 18.83
C LEU A 19 0.96 -2.37 19.58
N ASP A 20 1.12 -2.72 20.85
CA ASP A 20 2.27 -2.33 21.66
C ASP A 20 3.59 -2.75 20.99
N ARG A 21 3.67 -4.00 20.51
CA ARG A 21 4.85 -4.49 19.76
C ARG A 21 5.10 -3.71 18.48
N PHE A 22 4.06 -3.36 17.74
CA PHE A 22 4.21 -2.56 16.53
C PHE A 22 4.66 -1.13 16.85
N LEU A 23 4.21 -0.54 17.97
CA LEU A 23 4.68 0.75 18.43
C LEU A 23 6.15 0.71 18.89
N GLU A 24 6.58 -0.36 19.58
CA GLU A 24 8.00 -0.63 19.90
C GLU A 24 8.86 -0.66 18.62
N TYR A 25 8.36 -1.31 17.56
CA TYR A 25 9.01 -1.31 16.25
C TYR A 25 9.17 0.10 15.69
N VAL A 26 8.08 0.89 15.65
CA VAL A 26 8.08 2.26 15.13
C VAL A 26 9.08 3.14 15.89
N GLU A 27 9.09 3.05 17.22
CA GLU A 27 10.04 3.78 18.07
C GLU A 27 11.49 3.35 17.82
N SER A 28 11.75 2.05 17.66
CA SER A 28 13.09 1.52 17.35
C SER A 28 13.65 2.06 16.02
N ARG A 29 12.76 2.40 15.08
CA ARG A 29 13.09 3.03 13.80
C ARG A 29 13.21 4.55 13.89
N ARG A 30 13.02 5.13 15.07
CA ARG A 30 12.98 6.59 15.34
C ARG A 30 11.94 7.30 14.48
N LEU A 31 10.82 6.62 14.22
CA LEU A 31 9.70 7.16 13.48
C LEU A 31 8.63 7.63 14.46
N ARG A 32 7.82 8.59 14.03
CA ARG A 32 6.58 8.99 14.70
C ARG A 32 5.45 8.79 13.71
N LEU A 33 4.39 8.12 14.12
CA LEU A 33 3.20 7.96 13.28
C LEU A 33 2.55 9.32 13.04
N TYR A 34 2.13 9.55 11.81
CA TYR A 34 1.19 10.62 11.51
C TYR A 34 -0.19 10.26 12.07
N PRO A 35 -1.03 11.25 12.43
CA PRO A 35 -2.35 10.98 13.00
C PRO A 35 -3.20 10.01 12.17
N ALA A 36 -3.22 10.17 10.85
CA ALA A 36 -3.96 9.28 9.96
C ALA A 36 -3.37 7.85 9.89
N GLN A 37 -2.07 7.66 10.15
CA GLN A 37 -1.48 6.32 10.25
C GLN A 37 -1.89 5.65 11.56
N GLU A 38 -1.84 6.40 12.66
CA GLU A 38 -2.24 5.92 13.98
C GLU A 38 -3.72 5.49 13.99
N GLU A 39 -4.61 6.36 13.52
CA GLU A 39 -6.04 6.06 13.37
C GLU A 39 -6.26 4.81 12.50
N ALA A 40 -5.66 4.75 11.30
CA ALA A 40 -5.83 3.60 10.42
C ALA A 40 -5.33 2.29 11.05
N ILE A 41 -4.23 2.32 11.80
CA ILE A 41 -3.71 1.13 12.49
C ILE A 41 -4.67 0.70 13.59
N LEU A 42 -5.18 1.63 14.40
CA LEU A 42 -6.15 1.31 15.45
C LEU A 42 -7.42 0.66 14.88
N GLU A 43 -8.00 1.26 13.85
CA GLU A 43 -9.20 0.77 13.17
C GLU A 43 -8.99 -0.64 12.57
N LEU A 44 -7.82 -0.89 11.96
CA LEU A 44 -7.44 -2.22 11.49
C LEU A 44 -7.30 -3.22 12.65
N PHE A 45 -6.71 -2.81 13.77
CA PHE A 45 -6.54 -3.67 14.94
C PHE A 45 -7.88 -4.01 15.60
N GLU A 46 -8.88 -3.13 15.49
CA GLU A 46 -10.29 -3.38 15.83
C GLU A 46 -11.06 -4.23 14.80
N GLU A 47 -10.36 -4.88 13.87
CA GLU A 47 -10.94 -5.83 12.90
C GLU A 47 -11.85 -5.20 11.83
N LYS A 48 -11.77 -3.87 11.62
CA LYS A 48 -12.52 -3.12 10.61
C LYS A 48 -11.81 -3.07 9.25
N ASN A 49 -12.56 -2.86 8.17
CA ASN A 49 -11.98 -2.48 6.89
C ASN A 49 -11.58 -0.99 6.95
N VAL A 50 -10.50 -0.62 6.27
CA VAL A 50 -10.02 0.77 6.25
C VAL A 50 -9.79 1.23 4.82
N ILE A 51 -10.33 2.42 4.50
CA ILE A 51 -10.01 3.16 3.29
C ILE A 51 -9.08 4.31 3.69
N LEU A 52 -7.79 4.16 3.39
CA LEU A 52 -6.76 5.14 3.73
C LEU A 52 -6.56 6.11 2.56
N ASN A 53 -7.20 7.27 2.65
CA ASN A 53 -7.13 8.32 1.64
C ASN A 53 -6.17 9.44 2.08
N THR A 54 -4.88 9.28 1.80
CA THR A 54 -3.84 10.23 2.22
C THR A 54 -2.86 10.52 1.09
N PRO A 55 -2.20 11.68 1.02
CA PRO A 55 -1.26 12.01 -0.05
C PRO A 55 -0.10 11.03 -0.17
N THR A 56 0.48 10.86 -1.37
CA THR A 56 1.74 10.11 -1.52
C THR A 56 2.84 10.73 -0.67
N GLY A 57 3.64 9.90 0.00
CA GLY A 57 4.64 10.34 0.99
C GLY A 57 4.14 10.36 2.44
N SER A 58 2.86 10.10 2.70
CA SER A 58 2.28 9.99 4.06
C SER A 58 2.61 8.68 4.79
N GLY A 59 3.49 7.82 4.24
CA GLY A 59 3.89 6.57 4.88
C GLY A 59 2.82 5.47 4.91
N LYS A 60 1.91 5.42 3.92
CA LYS A 60 0.90 4.35 3.76
C LYS A 60 1.44 2.92 3.94
N SER A 61 2.65 2.66 3.45
CA SER A 61 3.30 1.34 3.56
C SER A 61 3.54 0.90 5.02
N LEU A 62 3.64 1.82 5.98
CA LEU A 62 3.77 1.48 7.40
C LEU A 62 2.45 0.92 7.96
N VAL A 63 1.31 1.45 7.53
CA VAL A 63 -0.03 0.92 7.89
C VAL A 63 -0.21 -0.50 7.30
N ALA A 64 0.21 -0.71 6.05
CA ALA A 64 0.22 -2.03 5.44
C ALA A 64 1.11 -3.02 6.22
N ALA A 65 2.30 -2.59 6.66
CA ALA A 65 3.20 -3.42 7.47
C ALA A 65 2.55 -3.82 8.82
N ALA A 66 1.81 -2.91 9.47
CA ALA A 66 1.08 -3.23 10.69
C ALA A 66 0.03 -4.34 10.46
N LEU A 67 -0.69 -4.27 9.33
CA LEU A 67 -1.68 -5.28 8.96
C LEU A 67 -1.03 -6.64 8.68
N HIS A 68 0.06 -6.67 7.92
CA HIS A 68 0.81 -7.90 7.65
C HIS A 68 1.38 -8.52 8.91
N PHE A 69 1.93 -7.70 9.82
CA PHE A 69 2.43 -8.16 11.12
C PHE A 69 1.33 -8.84 11.93
N LYS A 70 0.18 -8.18 12.06
CA LYS A 70 -0.98 -8.72 12.77
C LYS A 70 -1.47 -10.03 12.14
N ALA A 71 -1.60 -10.08 10.81
CA ALA A 71 -2.02 -11.29 10.10
C ALA A 71 -1.05 -12.45 10.34
N LEU A 72 0.25 -12.20 10.17
CA LEU A 72 1.31 -13.19 10.35
C LEU A 72 1.29 -13.79 11.75
N VAL A 73 1.23 -12.95 12.78
CA VAL A 73 1.21 -13.42 14.19
C VAL A 73 -0.07 -14.21 14.51
N GLN A 74 -1.19 -13.87 13.86
CA GLN A 74 -2.45 -14.60 13.99
C GLN A 74 -2.51 -15.88 13.13
N GLY A 75 -1.42 -16.24 12.43
CA GLY A 75 -1.39 -17.39 11.53
C GLY A 75 -2.31 -17.23 10.32
N LYS A 76 -2.66 -15.98 9.97
CA LYS A 76 -3.52 -15.63 8.84
C LYS A 76 -2.68 -15.23 7.64
N ARG A 77 -3.16 -15.58 6.46
CA ARG A 77 -2.54 -15.17 5.20
C ARG A 77 -3.00 -13.79 4.76
N SER A 78 -2.03 -12.94 4.39
CA SER A 78 -2.26 -11.59 3.89
C SER A 78 -1.67 -11.40 2.50
N VAL A 79 -2.31 -10.55 1.69
CA VAL A 79 -1.90 -10.25 0.31
C VAL A 79 -1.73 -8.75 0.14
N TYR A 80 -0.64 -8.34 -0.51
CA TYR A 80 -0.37 -6.96 -0.88
C TYR A 80 -0.30 -6.83 -2.40
N THR A 81 -1.25 -6.09 -2.98
CA THR A 81 -1.34 -5.90 -4.43
C THR A 81 -0.83 -4.54 -4.87
N PHE A 82 -0.11 -4.53 -6.01
CA PHE A 82 0.39 -3.33 -6.66
C PHE A 82 -0.04 -3.25 -8.13
N PRO A 83 -0.08 -2.03 -8.73
CA PRO A 83 -0.52 -1.87 -10.11
C PRO A 83 0.51 -2.30 -11.15
N ILE A 84 1.80 -2.37 -10.83
CA ILE A 84 2.83 -2.75 -11.81
C ILE A 84 3.88 -3.66 -11.19
N LYS A 85 4.45 -4.55 -12.00
CA LYS A 85 5.42 -5.58 -11.57
C LYS A 85 6.66 -4.98 -10.89
N ALA A 86 7.14 -3.85 -11.38
CA ALA A 86 8.32 -3.18 -10.82
C ALA A 86 8.12 -2.82 -9.34
N LEU A 87 6.94 -2.29 -8.97
CA LEU A 87 6.60 -1.96 -7.58
C LEU A 87 6.49 -3.21 -6.70
N VAL A 88 5.98 -4.32 -7.26
CA VAL A 88 5.91 -5.60 -6.52
C VAL A 88 7.31 -6.04 -6.09
N ASN A 89 8.30 -5.97 -6.99
CA ASN A 89 9.68 -6.40 -6.69
C ASN A 89 10.34 -5.54 -5.62
N GLU A 90 10.20 -4.21 -5.71
CA GLU A 90 10.71 -3.29 -4.68
C GLU A 90 10.12 -3.62 -3.31
N LYS A 91 8.79 -3.76 -3.24
CA LYS A 91 8.09 -3.97 -1.98
C LYS A 91 8.28 -5.39 -1.42
N TRP A 92 8.44 -6.39 -2.28
CA TRP A 92 8.80 -7.73 -1.87
C TRP A 92 10.16 -7.75 -1.15
N LEU A 93 11.17 -7.05 -1.69
CA LEU A 93 12.47 -6.93 -1.03
C LEU A 93 12.38 -6.23 0.32
N ASP A 94 11.62 -5.13 0.42
CA ASP A 94 11.39 -4.42 1.67
C ASP A 94 10.73 -5.33 2.72
N LEU A 95 9.68 -6.06 2.33
CA LEU A 95 8.96 -6.97 3.22
C LEU A 95 9.81 -8.16 3.64
N CYS A 96 10.64 -8.72 2.75
CA CYS A 96 11.60 -9.77 3.12
C CYS A 96 12.57 -9.32 4.21
N ARG A 97 13.00 -8.04 4.20
CA ARG A 97 13.87 -7.49 5.27
C ARG A 97 13.14 -7.36 6.60
N GLU A 98 11.84 -7.06 6.58
CA GLU A 98 11.06 -6.86 7.81
C GLU A 98 10.49 -8.15 8.40
N PHE A 99 10.04 -9.08 7.55
CA PHE A 99 9.31 -10.29 7.96
C PHE A 99 10.09 -11.59 7.76
N GLY A 100 11.29 -11.52 7.19
CA GLY A 100 12.07 -12.70 6.81
C GLY A 100 11.62 -13.27 5.46
N PRO A 101 12.57 -13.67 4.59
CA PRO A 101 12.26 -14.14 3.23
C PRO A 101 11.41 -15.43 3.20
N GLU A 102 11.42 -16.23 4.26
CA GLU A 102 10.60 -17.43 4.38
C GLU A 102 9.10 -17.13 4.55
N ASN A 103 8.76 -15.93 5.05
CA ASN A 103 7.36 -15.54 5.30
C ASN A 103 6.76 -14.70 4.16
N VAL A 104 7.56 -14.33 3.15
CA VAL A 104 7.15 -13.41 2.09
C VAL A 104 7.32 -14.02 0.70
N GLY A 105 6.19 -14.12 0.01
CA GLY A 105 6.08 -14.60 -1.36
C GLY A 105 6.00 -13.46 -2.37
N LEU A 106 6.37 -13.78 -3.59
CA LEU A 106 6.22 -12.95 -4.78
C LEU A 106 5.40 -13.73 -5.81
N SER A 107 4.41 -13.09 -6.41
CA SER A 107 3.77 -13.62 -7.61
C SER A 107 3.43 -12.50 -8.57
N THR A 108 4.10 -12.50 -9.71
CA THR A 108 3.76 -11.70 -10.88
C THR A 108 3.32 -12.65 -11.99
N GLY A 109 2.79 -12.13 -13.10
CA GLY A 109 2.42 -12.97 -14.25
C GLY A 109 3.58 -13.79 -14.82
N ASP A 110 4.83 -13.40 -14.54
CA ASP A 110 6.02 -13.94 -15.22
C ASP A 110 6.94 -14.69 -14.25
N ALA A 111 6.88 -14.36 -12.96
CA ALA A 111 7.74 -14.92 -11.94
C ALA A 111 6.97 -15.16 -10.65
N SER A 112 7.28 -16.27 -9.98
CA SER A 112 6.75 -16.57 -8.65
C SER A 112 7.82 -17.18 -7.75
N VAL A 113 7.86 -16.71 -6.51
CA VAL A 113 8.78 -17.15 -5.46
C VAL A 113 7.96 -17.33 -4.19
N ASN A 114 8.12 -18.46 -3.50
CA ASN A 114 7.45 -18.73 -2.22
C ASN A 114 5.95 -18.36 -2.23
N ARG A 115 5.22 -18.78 -3.27
CA ARG A 115 3.85 -18.29 -3.55
C ARG A 115 2.89 -18.50 -2.39
N ASP A 116 3.05 -19.60 -1.65
CA ASP A 116 2.18 -20.00 -0.56
C ASP A 116 2.60 -19.43 0.79
N ALA A 117 3.53 -18.48 0.79
CA ALA A 117 3.93 -17.75 1.99
C ALA A 117 2.74 -17.06 2.69
N PRO A 118 2.83 -16.86 4.02
CA PRO A 118 1.84 -16.13 4.81
C PRO A 118 1.61 -14.68 4.33
N ILE A 119 2.64 -14.03 3.77
CA ILE A 119 2.51 -12.70 3.16
C ILE A 119 2.81 -12.85 1.67
N LEU A 120 1.88 -12.50 0.79
CA LEU A 120 2.07 -12.56 -0.65
C LEU A 120 2.07 -11.15 -1.27
N CYS A 121 3.18 -10.78 -1.90
CA CYS A 121 3.26 -9.60 -2.77
C CYS A 121 2.93 -10.00 -4.20
N CYS A 122 1.95 -9.34 -4.81
CA CYS A 122 1.57 -9.67 -6.19
C CYS A 122 1.02 -8.47 -6.97
N THR A 123 0.78 -8.65 -8.26
CA THR A 123 -0.02 -7.68 -9.02
C THR A 123 -1.50 -7.85 -8.68
N ALA A 124 -2.30 -6.80 -8.84
CA ALA A 124 -3.75 -6.86 -8.62
C ALA A 124 -4.43 -8.01 -9.39
N GLU A 125 -4.01 -8.27 -10.64
CA GLU A 125 -4.55 -9.35 -11.47
C GLU A 125 -4.29 -10.74 -10.89
N ILE A 126 -3.16 -10.95 -10.21
CA ILE A 126 -2.87 -12.23 -9.58
C ILE A 126 -3.84 -12.49 -8.43
N LEU A 127 -4.09 -11.50 -7.58
CA LEU A 127 -5.11 -11.61 -6.53
C LEU A 127 -6.50 -11.81 -7.14
N ALA A 128 -6.88 -11.03 -8.15
CA ALA A 128 -8.16 -11.16 -8.82
C ALA A 128 -8.38 -12.57 -9.39
N ASN A 129 -7.35 -13.16 -10.00
CA ASN A 129 -7.40 -14.53 -10.50
C ASN A 129 -7.55 -15.57 -9.38
N ILE A 130 -6.86 -15.39 -8.25
CA ILE A 130 -7.04 -16.27 -7.07
C ILE A 130 -8.47 -16.14 -6.55
N ALA A 131 -8.98 -14.92 -6.46
CA ALA A 131 -10.31 -14.59 -5.96
C ALA A 131 -11.42 -15.14 -6.86
N LEU A 132 -11.31 -15.04 -8.20
CA LEU A 132 -12.24 -15.67 -9.13
C LEU A 132 -12.24 -17.20 -9.03
N ARG A 133 -11.06 -17.80 -8.85
CA ARG A 133 -10.91 -19.26 -8.83
C ARG A 133 -11.40 -19.90 -7.54
N GLN A 134 -11.15 -19.24 -6.41
CA GLN A 134 -11.35 -19.81 -5.08
C GLN A 134 -12.46 -19.13 -4.29
N GLY A 135 -12.72 -17.84 -4.54
CA GLY A 135 -13.74 -17.03 -3.87
C GLY A 135 -13.66 -17.16 -2.35
N ALA A 136 -14.80 -17.49 -1.74
CA ALA A 136 -14.92 -17.69 -0.29
C ALA A 136 -14.03 -18.81 0.28
N LYS A 137 -13.48 -19.69 -0.56
CA LYS A 137 -12.55 -20.75 -0.14
C LYS A 137 -11.09 -20.34 -0.21
N ALA A 138 -10.79 -19.13 -0.68
CA ALA A 138 -9.41 -18.65 -0.74
C ALA A 138 -8.86 -18.47 0.68
N ASP A 139 -7.67 -19.02 0.92
CA ASP A 139 -6.92 -18.82 2.16
C ASP A 139 -6.26 -17.43 2.16
N ILE A 140 -7.09 -16.40 2.25
CA ILE A 140 -6.71 -14.98 2.26
C ILE A 140 -7.63 -14.28 3.25
N HIS A 141 -7.04 -13.70 4.29
CA HIS A 141 -7.77 -13.09 5.40
C HIS A 141 -7.61 -11.58 5.45
N ASP A 142 -6.52 -11.07 4.88
CA ASP A 142 -6.18 -9.65 4.86
C ASP A 142 -5.69 -9.25 3.47
N VAL A 143 -6.23 -8.18 2.92
CA VAL A 143 -5.87 -7.67 1.59
C VAL A 143 -5.50 -6.21 1.70
N VAL A 144 -4.28 -5.88 1.32
CA VAL A 144 -3.82 -4.50 1.11
C VAL A 144 -3.85 -4.21 -0.39
N MET A 145 -4.69 -3.26 -0.79
CA MET A 145 -4.75 -2.76 -2.16
C MET A 145 -4.08 -1.41 -2.27
N ASP A 146 -2.86 -1.37 -2.82
CA ASP A 146 -2.23 -0.10 -3.16
C ASP A 146 -2.85 0.51 -4.42
N GLU A 147 -2.67 1.83 -4.54
CA GLU A 147 -3.13 2.63 -5.68
C GLU A 147 -4.58 2.34 -6.06
N PHE A 148 -5.47 2.28 -5.06
CA PHE A 148 -6.86 1.84 -5.22
C PHE A 148 -7.68 2.70 -6.21
N HIS A 149 -7.22 3.90 -6.58
CA HIS A 149 -7.84 4.70 -7.64
C HIS A 149 -7.84 4.01 -9.02
N PHE A 150 -6.98 3.00 -9.24
CA PHE A 150 -7.05 2.13 -10.41
C PHE A 150 -8.35 1.30 -10.48
N TYR A 151 -9.17 1.27 -9.42
CA TYR A 151 -10.51 0.70 -9.45
C TYR A 151 -11.36 1.19 -10.63
N ALA A 152 -11.22 2.47 -11.00
CA ALA A 152 -11.94 3.11 -12.10
C ALA A 152 -11.22 2.99 -13.45
N ASP A 153 -10.07 2.33 -13.51
CA ASP A 153 -9.33 2.12 -14.75
C ASP A 153 -10.16 1.27 -15.73
N ARG A 154 -10.24 1.72 -16.98
CA ARG A 154 -11.10 1.12 -18.00
C ARG A 154 -10.69 -0.31 -18.36
N ASP A 155 -9.40 -0.59 -18.40
CA ASP A 155 -8.87 -1.84 -18.95
C ASP A 155 -8.49 -2.82 -17.84
N ARG A 156 -8.04 -2.30 -16.70
CA ARG A 156 -7.45 -3.08 -15.61
C ARG A 156 -8.21 -2.96 -14.29
N GLY A 157 -9.17 -2.04 -14.16
CA GLY A 157 -9.88 -1.79 -12.91
C GLY A 157 -10.66 -2.99 -12.38
N TRP A 158 -11.03 -3.93 -13.25
CA TRP A 158 -11.63 -5.21 -12.87
C TRP A 158 -10.79 -5.97 -11.83
N ALA A 159 -9.46 -5.83 -11.86
CA ALA A 159 -8.55 -6.52 -10.96
C ALA A 159 -8.65 -6.03 -9.50
N TRP A 160 -9.01 -4.76 -9.29
CA TRP A 160 -9.31 -4.21 -7.96
C TRP A 160 -10.75 -4.50 -7.53
N GLN A 161 -11.68 -4.58 -8.49
CA GLN A 161 -13.10 -4.83 -8.23
C GLN A 161 -13.37 -6.27 -7.76
N VAL A 162 -12.82 -7.25 -8.46
CA VAL A 162 -13.12 -8.68 -8.25
C VAL A 162 -12.92 -9.14 -6.81
N PRO A 163 -11.80 -8.85 -6.11
CA PRO A 163 -11.61 -9.31 -4.75
C PRO A 163 -12.66 -8.75 -3.78
N LEU A 164 -13.11 -7.50 -3.98
CA LEU A 164 -14.17 -6.87 -3.17
C LEU A 164 -15.56 -7.51 -3.38
N LEU A 165 -15.73 -8.35 -4.39
CA LEU A 165 -16.98 -9.06 -4.65
C LEU A 165 -16.93 -10.53 -4.22
N THR A 166 -15.73 -11.11 -4.17
CA THR A 166 -15.56 -12.57 -4.13
C THR A 166 -14.84 -13.09 -2.89
N LEU A 167 -14.25 -12.20 -2.06
CA LEU A 167 -13.56 -12.56 -0.83
C LEU A 167 -14.28 -12.06 0.43
N PRO A 168 -15.47 -12.59 0.77
CA PRO A 168 -16.23 -12.16 1.96
C PRO A 168 -15.54 -12.48 3.30
N GLN A 169 -14.54 -13.35 3.30
CA GLN A 169 -13.74 -13.70 4.47
C GLN A 169 -12.60 -12.70 4.76
N ALA A 170 -12.23 -11.87 3.76
CA ALA A 170 -11.08 -10.97 3.87
C ALA A 170 -11.45 -9.62 4.48
N ARG A 171 -10.54 -9.06 5.29
CA ARG A 171 -10.51 -7.65 5.66
C ARG A 171 -9.70 -6.87 4.64
N PHE A 172 -10.15 -5.66 4.31
CA PHE A 172 -9.52 -4.82 3.29
C PHE A 172 -8.90 -3.55 3.87
N LEU A 173 -7.67 -3.28 3.44
CA LEU A 173 -7.02 -1.97 3.53
C LEU A 173 -6.90 -1.41 2.11
N LEU A 174 -7.73 -0.44 1.77
CA LEU A 174 -7.73 0.23 0.47
C LEU A 174 -6.93 1.52 0.57
N MET A 175 -5.83 1.64 -0.18
CA MET A 175 -4.92 2.78 -0.07
C MET A 175 -4.93 3.62 -1.34
N SER A 176 -5.13 4.93 -1.20
CA SER A 176 -5.08 5.86 -2.33
C SER A 176 -4.77 7.29 -1.87
N ALA A 177 -4.41 8.15 -2.81
CA ALA A 177 -4.19 9.58 -2.58
C ALA A 177 -5.26 10.49 -3.18
N THR A 178 -6.15 9.94 -4.01
CA THR A 178 -7.01 10.71 -4.92
C THR A 178 -8.46 10.26 -4.90
N LEU A 179 -8.90 9.55 -3.86
CA LEU A 179 -10.30 9.12 -3.76
C LEU A 179 -11.20 10.31 -3.44
N GLY A 180 -12.34 10.37 -4.15
CA GLY A 180 -13.46 11.25 -3.86
C GLY A 180 -14.33 10.69 -2.74
N ASP A 181 -15.64 10.67 -2.96
CA ASP A 181 -16.60 10.07 -2.02
C ASP A 181 -16.37 8.55 -1.90
N THR A 182 -16.24 8.07 -0.66
CA THR A 182 -15.97 6.68 -0.30
C THR A 182 -17.20 5.93 0.22
N THR A 183 -18.35 6.60 0.37
CA THR A 183 -19.57 6.05 0.98
C THR A 183 -19.98 4.71 0.36
N PHE A 184 -19.93 4.61 -0.97
CA PHE A 184 -20.23 3.38 -1.70
C PHE A 184 -19.36 2.18 -1.24
N PHE A 185 -18.05 2.40 -1.07
CA PHE A 185 -17.13 1.35 -0.65
C PHE A 185 -17.33 0.97 0.81
N GLU A 186 -17.62 1.96 1.67
CA GLU A 186 -17.91 1.72 3.09
C GLU A 186 -19.13 0.82 3.28
N GLU A 187 -20.21 1.11 2.55
CA GLU A 187 -21.45 0.34 2.60
C GLU A 187 -21.28 -1.08 2.03
N GLU A 188 -20.73 -1.20 0.81
CA GLU A 188 -20.65 -2.51 0.14
C GLU A 188 -19.62 -3.43 0.79
N LEU A 189 -18.49 -2.93 1.31
CA LEU A 189 -17.54 -3.76 2.06
C LEU A 189 -18.13 -4.25 3.38
N THR A 190 -18.80 -3.36 4.11
CA THR A 190 -19.47 -3.73 5.36
C THR A 190 -20.55 -4.78 5.13
N LYS A 191 -21.29 -4.66 4.03
CA LYS A 191 -22.29 -5.64 3.62
C LYS A 191 -21.68 -6.97 3.20
N LEU A 192 -20.56 -6.95 2.49
CA LEU A 192 -19.84 -8.15 2.01
C LEU A 192 -19.34 -9.01 3.17
N ASN A 193 -18.52 -8.43 4.06
CA ASN A 193 -17.77 -9.19 5.07
C ASN A 193 -18.28 -8.99 6.50
N ARG A 194 -19.33 -8.19 6.70
CA ARG A 194 -19.96 -7.90 8.00
C ARG A 194 -19.04 -7.21 9.01
N ARG A 195 -17.93 -6.63 8.55
CA ARG A 195 -17.03 -5.81 9.37
C ARG A 195 -17.34 -4.33 9.11
N PRO A 196 -17.36 -3.46 10.13
CA PRO A 196 -17.45 -2.03 9.90
C PRO A 196 -16.34 -1.59 8.93
N THR A 197 -16.66 -0.63 8.07
CA THR A 197 -15.68 -0.02 7.15
C THR A 197 -15.60 1.45 7.47
N VAL A 198 -14.38 1.97 7.59
CA VAL A 198 -14.14 3.37 7.92
C VAL A 198 -13.16 3.98 6.92
N THR A 199 -13.37 5.26 6.61
CA THR A 199 -12.44 6.04 5.79
C THR A 199 -11.60 6.92 6.68
N VAL A 200 -10.28 6.75 6.61
CA VAL A 200 -9.30 7.62 7.27
C VAL A 200 -8.70 8.53 6.20
N GLN A 201 -9.04 9.82 6.28
CA GLN A 201 -8.60 10.81 5.31
C GLN A 201 -7.72 11.87 5.96
N SER A 202 -6.63 12.24 5.29
CA SER A 202 -5.87 13.44 5.63
C SER A 202 -5.49 14.19 4.36
N LYS A 203 -5.45 15.52 4.45
CA LYS A 203 -4.94 16.40 3.39
C LYS A 203 -3.54 16.94 3.72
N GLU A 204 -3.04 16.68 4.92
CA GLU A 204 -1.76 17.19 5.39
C GLU A 204 -0.61 16.46 4.68
N ARG A 205 0.31 17.24 4.10
CA ARG A 205 1.55 16.73 3.50
C ARG A 205 2.72 17.04 4.43
N PRO A 206 3.54 16.04 4.80
CA PRO A 206 4.74 16.28 5.60
C PRO A 206 5.72 17.26 4.94
N VAL A 207 5.75 17.27 3.60
CA VAL A 207 6.49 18.23 2.79
C VAL A 207 5.46 19.09 2.03
N PRO A 208 5.32 20.38 2.37
CA PRO A 208 4.45 21.30 1.66
C PRO A 208 4.79 21.38 0.16
N LEU A 209 3.79 21.61 -0.67
CA LEU A 209 3.96 21.82 -2.10
C LEU A 209 3.58 23.25 -2.47
N GLU A 210 4.40 23.85 -3.33
CA GLU A 210 4.11 25.11 -4.01
C GLU A 210 3.89 24.82 -5.50
N PHE A 211 2.87 25.43 -6.10
CA PHE A 211 2.55 25.26 -7.51
C PHE A 211 2.72 26.60 -8.22
N SER A 212 3.45 26.59 -9.32
CA SER A 212 3.60 27.75 -10.21
C SER A 212 3.40 27.31 -11.66
N TYR A 213 2.94 28.26 -12.48
CA TYR A 213 2.85 28.12 -13.92
C TYR A 213 3.89 29.01 -14.57
N ALA A 214 4.58 28.52 -15.60
CA ALA A 214 5.61 29.24 -16.31
C ALA A 214 5.48 29.01 -17.82
N GLU A 215 5.70 30.06 -18.60
CA GLU A 215 5.77 30.01 -20.08
C GLU A 215 7.22 30.06 -20.58
N THR A 216 8.18 30.17 -19.67
CA THR A 216 9.61 30.15 -19.98
C THR A 216 10.05 28.76 -20.47
N PRO A 217 10.98 28.67 -21.43
CA PRO A 217 11.51 27.40 -21.89
C PRO A 217 12.01 26.54 -20.72
N LEU A 218 11.79 25.24 -20.80
CA LEU A 218 12.09 24.28 -19.73
C LEU A 218 13.55 24.38 -19.25
N ALA A 219 14.49 24.58 -20.18
CA ALA A 219 15.90 24.74 -19.87
C ALA A 219 16.18 25.93 -18.96
N GLN A 220 15.63 27.10 -19.31
CA GLN A 220 15.76 28.33 -18.52
C GLN A 220 15.06 28.21 -17.17
N THR A 221 13.90 27.55 -17.12
CA THR A 221 13.18 27.28 -15.88
C THR A 221 14.00 26.39 -14.94
N ALA A 222 14.64 25.35 -15.45
CA ALA A 222 15.51 24.47 -14.66
C ALA A 222 16.76 25.19 -14.15
N GLU A 223 17.40 26.03 -14.98
CA GLU A 223 18.54 26.87 -14.56
C GLU A 223 18.14 27.86 -13.45
N ALA A 224 16.96 28.49 -13.57
CA ALA A 224 16.45 29.39 -12.54
C ALA A 224 16.22 28.67 -11.21
N LEU A 225 15.59 27.47 -11.24
CA LEU A 225 15.43 26.63 -10.05
C LEU A 225 16.77 26.23 -9.44
N ALA A 226 17.76 25.91 -10.25
CA ALA A 226 19.11 25.61 -9.77
C ALA A 226 19.78 26.82 -9.11
N ALA A 227 19.67 28.01 -9.70
CA ALA A 227 20.17 29.25 -9.13
C ALA A 227 19.50 29.60 -7.79
N GLU A 228 18.21 29.30 -7.66
CA GLU A 228 17.43 29.42 -6.42
C GLU A 228 17.70 28.30 -5.39
N ARG A 229 18.61 27.35 -5.69
CA ARG A 229 18.91 26.16 -4.88
C ARG A 229 17.70 25.24 -4.65
N LYS A 230 16.76 25.23 -5.58
CA LYS A 230 15.60 24.30 -5.63
C LYS A 230 15.94 23.05 -6.44
N THR A 231 17.03 22.39 -6.08
CA THR A 231 17.50 21.13 -6.70
C THR A 231 17.48 19.98 -5.67
N PRO A 232 17.36 18.71 -6.10
CA PRO A 232 17.28 18.22 -7.48
C PRO A 232 15.96 18.55 -8.19
N VAL A 233 15.99 18.71 -9.52
CA VAL A 233 14.81 18.92 -10.37
C VAL A 233 14.47 17.63 -11.09
N TYR A 234 13.20 17.22 -11.02
CA TYR A 234 12.67 16.09 -11.77
C TYR A 234 11.78 16.61 -12.91
N VAL A 235 12.20 16.34 -14.15
CA VAL A 235 11.53 16.82 -15.35
C VAL A 235 10.73 15.69 -15.99
N VAL A 236 9.46 15.95 -16.31
CA VAL A 236 8.56 14.97 -16.93
C VAL A 236 8.20 15.43 -18.34
N HIS A 237 8.39 14.54 -19.31
CA HIS A 237 7.96 14.71 -20.70
C HIS A 237 6.85 13.73 -21.05
N PHE A 238 6.09 14.01 -22.10
CA PHE A 238 5.02 13.13 -22.58
C PHE A 238 5.57 11.92 -23.33
N THR A 239 6.73 12.06 -23.98
CA THR A 239 7.34 10.97 -24.76
C THR A 239 8.75 10.64 -24.27
N GLN A 240 9.15 9.38 -24.49
CA GLN A 240 10.52 8.95 -24.21
C GLN A 240 11.54 9.65 -25.11
N LEU A 241 11.16 9.99 -26.34
CA LEU A 241 12.03 10.69 -27.28
C LEU A 241 12.35 12.11 -26.79
N GLU A 242 11.32 12.87 -26.37
CA GLU A 242 11.51 14.21 -25.81
C GLU A 242 12.36 14.17 -24.53
N ALA A 243 12.12 13.20 -23.65
CA ALA A 243 12.93 13.03 -22.45
C ALA A 243 14.40 12.76 -22.79
N ALA A 244 14.67 11.89 -23.77
CA ALA A 244 16.02 11.55 -24.20
C ALA A 244 16.73 12.73 -24.87
N GLN A 245 16.02 13.48 -25.71
CA GLN A 245 16.54 14.69 -26.36
C GLN A 245 16.85 15.77 -25.32
N SER A 246 15.88 16.08 -24.45
CA SER A 246 16.06 17.10 -23.43
C SER A 246 17.21 16.79 -22.48
N ALA A 247 17.42 15.51 -22.13
CA ALA A 247 18.54 15.10 -21.28
C ALA A 247 19.94 15.29 -21.91
N GLN A 248 20.02 15.41 -23.26
CA GLN A 248 21.28 15.73 -23.95
C GLN A 248 21.53 17.24 -24.03
N ASP A 249 20.46 18.03 -23.94
CA ASP A 249 20.50 19.49 -24.02
C ASP A 249 20.77 20.16 -22.65
N PHE A 250 20.75 19.38 -21.56
CA PHE A 250 21.03 19.79 -20.17
C PHE A 250 22.45 19.47 -19.71
#